data_AF-V4LQ17-F1
#
_entry.id   AF-V4LQ17-F1
#
_cell.length_a   1.000
_cell.length_b   1.000
_cell.length_c   1.000
_cell.angle_alpha   90.00
_cell.angle_beta   90.00
_cell.angle_gamma   90.00
#
_symmetry.space_group_name_H-M   'P 1'
#
loop_
_entity.id
_entity.type
_entity.pdbx_description
1 polymer ?
#
loop_
_entity_poly.entity_id
_entity_poly.type
_entity_poly.pdbx_seq_one_letter_code
_entity_poly.pdbx_strand_id
1 'polypeptide(L)'
;MKVKGRRLKLAGAALLVQFYVVWALGFADYVPQLYNFKVLQASASLLVVGLLLMLSGYIKDVARQVVADKYFRSLMIIYFAAAYYITYSAVMMYYQLNIGVSLDTATLMQSFASATLYHRLFDSFEAPTYFYNHASLILFLVYPLYLTYPSIVTLVTVEVAVATLPAIPLYKFGLRLFGDRRYALLTALAYFLFPWITTYLVGPFEVVILTAPFFALALYNLYMGNRLGYWLSLTLMMTTIEFAPMLG
;
A
#
# COMPACT_ATOMS: atom_id res chain seq x y z
N MET A 1 -0.82 -30.20 2.45
CA MET A 1 -0.52 -28.84 1.92
C MET A 1 -0.84 -27.69 2.90
N LYS A 2 -1.91 -27.74 3.72
CA LYS A 2 -2.28 -26.64 4.65
C LYS A 2 -1.20 -26.26 5.69
N VAL A 3 -0.44 -27.24 6.21
CA VAL A 3 0.62 -27.02 7.22
C VAL A 3 1.78 -26.15 6.69
N LYS A 4 2.19 -26.34 5.43
CA LYS A 4 3.26 -25.52 4.81
C LYS A 4 2.82 -24.05 4.66
N GLY A 5 1.56 -23.80 4.30
CA GLY A 5 1.02 -22.44 4.17
C GLY A 5 0.96 -21.68 5.51
N ARG A 6 0.57 -22.36 6.61
CA ARG A 6 0.55 -21.74 7.94
C ARG A 6 1.95 -21.36 8.43
N ARG A 7 2.95 -22.22 8.18
CA ARG A 7 4.36 -21.94 8.53
C ARG A 7 4.92 -20.73 7.77
N LEU A 8 4.62 -20.61 6.47
CA LEU A 8 5.04 -19.44 5.68
C LEU A 8 4.43 -18.14 6.20
N LYS A 9 3.14 -18.15 6.57
CA LYS A 9 2.48 -16.98 7.18
C LYS A 9 3.08 -16.58 8.52
N LEU A 10 3.43 -17.55 9.37
CA LEU A 10 4.08 -17.27 10.66
C LEU A 10 5.49 -16.71 10.48
N ALA A 11 6.28 -17.30 9.58
CA ALA A 11 7.60 -16.77 9.24
C ALA A 11 7.49 -15.35 8.69
N GLY A 12 6.53 -15.10 7.79
CA GLY A 12 6.30 -13.76 7.26
C GLY A 12 5.88 -12.74 8.32
N ALA A 13 5.01 -13.13 9.26
CA ALA A 13 4.63 -12.28 10.38
C ALA A 13 5.82 -11.94 11.28
N ALA A 14 6.72 -12.89 11.53
CA ALA A 14 7.96 -12.63 12.29
C ALA A 14 8.86 -11.62 11.57
N LEU A 15 9.00 -11.73 10.24
CA LEU A 15 9.77 -10.79 9.42
C LEU A 15 9.13 -9.39 9.32
N LEU A 16 7.80 -9.29 9.49
CA LEU A 16 7.12 -8.01 9.62
C LEU A 16 7.39 -7.38 10.99
N VAL A 17 7.16 -8.14 12.07
CA VAL A 17 7.32 -7.65 13.44
C VAL A 17 8.76 -7.23 13.74
N GLN A 18 9.75 -7.95 13.21
CA GLN A 18 11.16 -7.61 13.48
C GLN A 18 11.52 -6.18 13.05
N PHE A 19 10.92 -5.64 11.99
CA PHE A 19 11.21 -4.27 11.57
C PHE A 19 10.84 -3.27 12.67
N TYR A 20 9.65 -3.41 13.24
CA TYR A 20 9.18 -2.51 14.30
C TYR A 20 9.97 -2.69 15.59
N VAL A 21 10.45 -3.90 15.89
CA VAL A 21 11.36 -4.14 17.02
C VAL A 21 12.70 -3.46 16.80
N VAL A 22 13.33 -3.67 15.64
CA VAL A 22 14.61 -3.06 15.27
C VAL A 22 14.50 -1.53 15.25
N TRP A 23 13.46 -1.01 14.61
CA TRP A 23 13.21 0.42 14.51
C TRP A 23 12.93 1.03 15.89
N ALA A 24 12.06 0.46 16.72
CA ALA A 24 11.73 1.02 18.04
C ALA A 24 12.91 0.98 19.02
N LEU A 25 13.65 -0.14 19.07
CA LEU A 25 14.83 -0.26 19.95
C LEU A 25 15.95 0.69 19.53
N GLY A 26 16.14 0.88 18.22
CA GLY A 26 17.09 1.84 17.69
C GLY A 26 16.64 3.29 17.92
N PHE A 27 15.40 3.62 17.57
CA PHE A 27 14.86 4.98 17.64
C PHE A 27 14.78 5.50 19.07
N ALA A 28 14.42 4.64 20.03
CA ALA A 28 14.37 4.98 21.45
C ALA A 28 15.75 4.93 22.15
N ASP A 29 16.83 4.75 21.38
CA ASP A 29 18.22 4.73 21.86
C ASP A 29 18.56 3.62 22.88
N TYR A 30 17.73 2.56 22.95
CA TYR A 30 18.03 1.38 23.77
C TYR A 30 19.14 0.52 23.17
N VAL A 31 19.16 0.39 21.85
CA VAL A 31 20.22 -0.31 21.09
C VAL A 31 20.62 0.56 19.90
N PRO A 32 21.46 1.59 20.11
CA PRO A 32 21.72 2.64 19.11
C PRO A 32 22.30 2.10 17.79
N GLN A 33 23.03 0.98 17.85
CA GLN A 33 23.62 0.36 16.66
C GLN A 33 22.57 -0.15 15.66
N LEU A 34 21.33 -0.40 16.11
CA LEU A 34 20.22 -0.79 15.24
C LEU A 34 19.69 0.37 14.41
N TYR A 35 19.87 1.61 14.87
CA TYR A 35 19.41 2.81 14.19
C TYR A 35 20.45 3.32 13.19
N ASN A 36 20.74 2.47 12.21
CA ASN A 36 21.63 2.76 11.10
C ASN A 36 20.84 2.57 9.79
N PHE A 37 21.00 3.49 8.83
CA PHE A 37 20.30 3.40 7.55
C PHE A 37 20.39 2.02 6.88
N LYS A 38 21.59 1.40 6.84
CA LYS A 38 21.77 0.08 6.22
C LYS A 38 21.04 -1.02 6.98
N VAL A 39 21.01 -0.93 8.32
CA VAL A 39 20.31 -1.90 9.18
C VAL A 39 18.80 -1.75 9.00
N LEU A 40 18.29 -0.51 9.03
CA LEU A 40 16.87 -0.21 8.79
C LEU A 40 16.43 -0.64 7.39
N GLN A 41 17.23 -0.36 6.35
CA GLN A 41 16.96 -0.79 4.97
C GLN A 41 16.98 -2.32 4.81
N ALA A 42 17.95 -3.01 5.43
CA ALA A 42 18.00 -4.47 5.40
C ALA A 42 16.79 -5.08 6.13
N SER A 43 16.44 -4.54 7.31
CA SER A 43 15.27 -4.94 8.08
C SER A 43 13.96 -4.67 7.32
N ALA A 44 13.85 -3.53 6.65
CA ALA A 44 12.72 -3.19 5.78
C ALA A 44 12.59 -4.16 4.61
N SER A 45 13.71 -4.55 3.99
CA SER A 45 13.72 -5.54 2.90
C SER A 45 13.24 -6.91 3.39
N LEU A 46 13.62 -7.31 4.60
CA LEU A 46 13.10 -8.53 5.25
C LEU A 46 11.60 -8.43 5.51
N LEU A 47 11.08 -7.25 5.93
CA LEU A 47 9.65 -7.02 6.06
C LEU A 47 8.91 -7.24 4.73
N VAL A 48 9.44 -6.72 3.62
CA VAL A 48 8.84 -6.94 2.28
C VAL A 48 8.81 -8.43 1.92
N VAL A 49 9.91 -9.16 2.17
CA VAL A 49 9.91 -10.63 2.03
C VAL A 49 8.84 -11.26 2.90
N GLY A 50 8.68 -10.80 4.14
CA GLY A 50 7.64 -11.24 5.06
C GLY A 50 6.23 -11.05 4.51
N LEU A 51 5.93 -9.88 3.96
CA LEU A 51 4.66 -9.59 3.29
C LEU A 51 4.40 -10.54 2.12
N LEU A 52 5.40 -10.78 1.26
CA LEU A 52 5.28 -11.72 0.15
C LEU A 52 5.02 -13.16 0.62
N LEU A 53 5.66 -13.59 1.72
CA LEU A 53 5.40 -14.90 2.33
C LEU A 53 3.97 -15.01 2.86
N MET A 54 3.46 -13.97 3.52
CA MET A 54 2.09 -13.92 4.03
C MET A 54 1.06 -13.95 2.90
N LEU A 55 1.34 -13.25 1.80
CA LEU A 55 0.49 -13.16 0.62
C LEU A 55 0.66 -14.32 -0.38
N SER A 56 1.65 -15.20 -0.19
CA SER A 56 2.00 -16.26 -1.13
C SER A 56 0.84 -17.17 -1.54
N GLY A 57 -0.11 -17.43 -0.62
CA GLY A 57 -1.33 -18.18 -0.94
C GLY A 57 -2.24 -17.42 -1.92
N TYR A 58 -2.47 -16.13 -1.65
CA TYR A 58 -3.26 -15.26 -2.52
C TYR A 58 -2.60 -15.11 -3.90
N ILE A 59 -1.28 -14.91 -3.95
CA ILE A 59 -0.52 -14.81 -5.20
C ILE A 59 -0.68 -16.08 -6.04
N LYS A 60 -0.59 -17.26 -5.42
CA LYS A 60 -0.81 -18.54 -6.11
C LYS A 60 -2.23 -18.68 -6.66
N ASP A 61 -3.22 -18.22 -5.91
CA ASP A 61 -4.61 -18.27 -6.35
C ASP A 61 -4.88 -17.31 -7.51
N VAL A 62 -4.33 -16.09 -7.48
CA VAL A 62 -4.36 -15.15 -8.61
C VAL A 62 -3.68 -15.75 -9.84
N ALA A 63 -2.48 -16.32 -9.69
CA ALA A 63 -1.76 -16.94 -10.80
C ALA A 63 -2.56 -18.09 -11.45
N ARG A 64 -3.22 -18.92 -10.64
CA ARG A 64 -4.12 -19.97 -11.16
C ARG A 64 -5.29 -19.40 -11.94
N GLN A 65 -5.90 -18.32 -11.44
CA GLN A 65 -7.03 -17.67 -12.13
C GLN A 65 -6.59 -17.04 -13.46
N VAL A 66 -5.40 -16.46 -13.53
CA VAL A 66 -4.83 -15.92 -14.80
C VAL A 66 -4.69 -17.00 -15.86
N VAL A 67 -4.30 -18.22 -15.48
CA VAL A 67 -4.18 -19.34 -16.42
C VAL A 67 -5.58 -19.86 -16.82
N ALA A 68 -6.49 -19.98 -15.85
CA ALA A 68 -7.77 -20.63 -16.04
C ALA A 68 -8.86 -19.76 -16.72
N ASP A 69 -8.79 -18.44 -16.58
CA ASP A 69 -9.84 -17.53 -17.03
C ASP A 69 -9.27 -16.43 -17.93
N LYS A 70 -9.65 -16.47 -19.22
CA LYS A 70 -9.18 -15.49 -20.22
C LYS A 70 -9.59 -14.05 -19.89
N TYR A 71 -10.73 -13.82 -19.25
CA TYR A 71 -11.19 -12.47 -18.91
C TYR A 71 -10.44 -11.94 -17.69
N PHE A 72 -10.20 -12.78 -16.70
CA PHE A 72 -9.34 -12.44 -15.57
C PHE A 72 -7.90 -12.20 -16.02
N ARG A 73 -7.39 -12.98 -16.97
CA ARG A 73 -6.08 -12.73 -17.61
C ARG A 73 -6.03 -11.38 -18.29
N SER A 74 -7.05 -11.03 -19.09
CA SER A 74 -7.15 -9.71 -19.71
C SER A 74 -7.14 -8.60 -18.67
N LEU A 75 -7.91 -8.75 -17.59
CA LEU A 75 -7.90 -7.80 -16.47
C LEU A 75 -6.50 -7.62 -15.90
N MET A 76 -5.77 -8.71 -15.63
CA MET A 76 -4.43 -8.61 -15.06
C MET A 76 -3.42 -7.94 -16.01
N ILE A 77 -3.51 -8.19 -17.32
CA ILE A 77 -2.67 -7.51 -18.32
C ILE A 77 -2.97 -6.01 -18.32
N ILE A 78 -4.25 -5.63 -18.37
CA ILE A 78 -4.68 -4.22 -18.32
C ILE A 78 -4.21 -3.57 -17.02
N TYR A 79 -4.41 -4.24 -15.89
CA TYR A 79 -4.00 -3.80 -14.57
C TYR A 79 -2.50 -3.48 -14.53
N PHE A 80 -1.63 -4.41 -14.95
CA PHE A 80 -0.18 -4.17 -14.93
C PHE A 80 0.25 -3.07 -15.90
N ALA A 81 -0.31 -3.04 -17.11
CA ALA A 81 0.01 -2.03 -18.11
C ALA A 81 -0.35 -0.61 -17.63
N ALA A 82 -1.55 -0.45 -17.06
CA ALA A 82 -2.00 0.84 -16.57
C ALA A 82 -1.36 1.23 -15.23
N ALA A 83 -1.12 0.29 -14.31
CA ALA A 83 -0.33 0.57 -13.10
C ALA A 83 1.08 1.07 -13.46
N TYR A 84 1.73 0.44 -14.45
CA TYR A 84 3.01 0.91 -14.97
C TYR A 84 2.90 2.32 -15.57
N TYR A 85 1.92 2.55 -16.45
CA TYR A 85 1.73 3.85 -17.11
C TYR A 85 1.43 4.98 -16.13
N ILE A 86 0.54 4.75 -15.16
CA ILE A 86 0.19 5.73 -14.13
C ILE A 86 1.42 6.04 -13.27
N THR A 87 2.14 5.00 -12.81
CA THR A 87 3.35 5.17 -12.01
C THR A 87 4.38 6.00 -12.77
N TYR A 88 4.65 5.65 -14.03
CA TYR A 88 5.56 6.40 -14.89
C TYR A 88 5.12 7.86 -15.04
N SER A 89 3.83 8.10 -15.29
CA SER A 89 3.30 9.45 -15.50
C SER A 89 3.43 10.33 -14.26
N ALA A 90 3.06 9.81 -13.08
CA ALA A 90 3.19 10.53 -11.82
C ALA A 90 4.66 10.85 -11.48
N VAL A 91 5.55 9.88 -11.68
CA VAL A 91 7.00 10.07 -11.52
C VAL A 91 7.52 11.17 -12.46
N MET A 92 7.10 11.17 -13.72
CA MET A 92 7.48 12.21 -14.68
C MET A 92 6.94 13.59 -14.31
N MET A 93 5.70 13.68 -13.81
CA MET A 93 5.13 14.95 -13.35
C MET A 93 5.92 15.57 -12.19
N TYR A 94 6.38 14.75 -11.25
CA TYR A 94 7.26 15.21 -10.18
C TYR A 94 8.61 15.71 -10.71
N TYR A 95 9.26 14.96 -11.61
CA TYR A 95 10.55 15.38 -12.17
C TYR A 95 10.47 16.59 -13.10
N GLN A 96 9.27 16.92 -13.60
CA GLN A 96 9.00 18.17 -14.31
C GLN A 96 8.86 19.38 -13.37
N LEU A 97 9.10 19.22 -12.07
CA LEU A 97 9.05 20.27 -11.04
C LEU A 97 7.68 20.96 -10.98
N ASN A 98 6.61 20.20 -11.21
CA ASN A 98 5.26 20.72 -10.99
C ASN A 98 5.07 20.97 -9.48
N ILE A 99 5.06 22.25 -9.11
CA ILE A 99 5.11 22.70 -7.70
C ILE A 99 3.94 22.13 -6.89
N GLY A 100 2.73 22.07 -7.46
CA GLY A 100 1.55 21.55 -6.77
C GLY A 100 1.64 20.05 -6.47
N VAL A 101 2.24 19.27 -7.38
CA VAL A 101 2.45 17.82 -7.22
C VAL A 101 3.66 17.51 -6.32
N SER A 102 4.59 18.47 -6.19
CA SER A 102 5.85 18.24 -5.50
C SER A 102 5.77 18.52 -4.01
N LEU A 103 4.84 19.36 -3.54
CA LEU A 103 4.79 19.81 -2.15
C LEU A 103 4.45 18.66 -1.19
N ASP A 104 3.28 18.03 -1.31
CA ASP A 104 2.83 16.97 -0.39
C ASP A 104 3.78 15.77 -0.39
N THR A 105 4.26 15.41 -1.59
CA THR A 105 5.23 14.33 -1.76
C THR A 105 6.57 14.69 -1.09
N ALA A 106 7.04 15.93 -1.22
CA ALA A 106 8.28 16.38 -0.57
C ALA A 106 8.13 16.43 0.96
N THR A 107 6.99 16.87 1.48
CA THR A 107 6.66 16.84 2.92
C THR A 107 6.80 15.43 3.47
N LEU A 108 6.19 14.43 2.80
CA LEU A 108 6.29 13.02 3.18
C LEU A 108 7.71 12.45 3.05
N MET A 109 8.43 12.78 1.99
CA MET A 109 9.83 12.37 1.83
C MET A 109 10.72 12.95 2.93
N GLN A 110 10.50 14.21 3.32
CA GLN A 110 11.22 14.83 4.43
C GLN A 110 10.86 14.17 5.77
N SER A 111 9.58 13.87 6.01
CA SER A 111 9.14 13.09 7.16
C SER A 111 9.81 11.72 7.25
N PHE A 112 10.00 11.03 6.12
CA PHE A 112 10.73 9.77 6.12
C PHE A 112 12.24 9.97 6.32
N ALA A 113 12.83 11.03 5.77
CA ALA A 113 14.22 11.35 6.00
C ALA A 113 14.49 11.72 7.47
N SER A 114 13.61 12.50 8.11
CA SER A 114 13.71 12.87 9.52
C SER A 114 13.62 11.67 10.45
N ALA A 115 12.68 10.75 10.16
CA ALA A 115 12.50 9.49 10.87
C ALA A 115 13.60 8.45 10.63
N THR A 116 14.55 8.69 9.71
CA THR A 116 15.62 7.74 9.37
C THR A 116 17.00 8.27 9.71
N LEU A 117 17.25 9.55 9.43
CA LEU A 117 18.58 10.15 9.48
C LEU A 117 18.75 11.08 10.67
N TYR A 118 17.66 11.65 11.18
CA TYR A 118 17.72 12.74 12.15
C TYR A 118 17.11 12.38 13.51
N HIS A 119 16.67 11.13 13.72
CA HIS A 119 16.00 10.67 14.95
C HIS A 119 14.80 11.55 15.35
N ARG A 120 14.04 12.03 14.36
CA ARG A 120 12.83 12.82 14.60
C ARG A 120 11.61 12.08 14.06
N LEU A 121 10.53 12.04 14.83
CA LEU A 121 9.35 11.25 14.48
C LEU A 121 8.55 11.93 13.36
N PHE A 122 8.92 11.65 12.11
CA PHE A 122 8.21 12.13 10.90
C PHE A 122 8.12 13.67 10.79
N ASP A 123 9.13 14.38 11.28
CA ASP A 123 9.29 15.85 11.18
C ASP A 123 9.46 16.34 9.73
N SER A 124 8.92 17.51 9.40
CA SER A 124 8.98 18.13 8.07
C SER A 124 9.03 19.66 8.16
N PHE A 125 9.18 20.34 7.02
CA PHE A 125 9.11 21.81 6.99
C PHE A 125 7.72 22.35 7.38
N GLU A 126 6.66 21.54 7.29
CA GLU A 126 5.30 21.95 7.61
C GLU A 126 4.94 21.79 9.09
N ALA A 127 5.50 20.78 9.76
CA ALA A 127 5.18 20.49 11.15
C ALA A 127 6.29 19.68 11.86
N PRO A 128 6.44 19.86 13.20
CA PRO A 128 7.41 19.11 14.03
C PRO A 128 7.27 17.58 13.96
N THR A 129 6.08 17.11 13.61
CA THR A 129 5.77 15.73 13.23
C THR A 129 4.60 15.77 12.26
N TYR A 130 4.63 14.92 11.23
CA TYR A 130 3.51 14.78 10.29
C TYR A 130 2.18 14.52 11.02
N PHE A 131 2.24 13.83 12.16
CA PHE A 131 1.08 13.51 12.99
C PHE A 131 0.46 14.71 13.71
N TYR A 132 1.09 15.87 13.68
CA TYR A 132 0.55 17.10 14.27
C TYR A 132 -0.61 17.63 13.44
N ASN A 133 -0.51 17.57 12.11
CA ASN A 133 -1.54 18.03 11.18
C ASN A 133 -2.38 16.89 10.60
N HIS A 134 -1.83 15.67 10.50
CA HIS A 134 -2.50 14.55 9.83
C HIS A 134 -2.47 13.28 10.68
N ALA A 135 -3.64 12.73 11.05
CA ALA A 135 -3.76 11.48 11.82
C ALA A 135 -3.45 10.20 10.99
N SER A 136 -2.37 10.20 10.23
CA SER A 136 -2.06 9.21 9.19
C SER A 136 -1.18 8.07 9.67
N LEU A 137 -1.68 7.26 10.61
CA LEU A 137 -0.94 6.11 11.16
C LEU A 137 -0.51 5.08 10.11
N ILE A 138 -1.11 5.11 8.92
CA ILE A 138 -0.69 4.30 7.77
C ILE A 138 0.79 4.52 7.40
N LEU A 139 1.37 5.67 7.76
CA LEU A 139 2.79 5.94 7.53
C LEU A 139 3.71 4.90 8.19
N PHE A 140 3.31 4.28 9.29
CA PHE A 140 4.09 3.18 9.87
C PHE A 140 4.14 1.92 9.00
N LEU A 141 3.19 1.75 8.07
CA LEU A 141 3.22 0.70 7.05
C LEU A 141 3.95 1.16 5.78
N VAL A 142 3.75 2.41 5.35
CA VAL A 142 4.38 2.95 4.13
C VAL A 142 5.89 3.16 4.32
N TYR A 143 6.31 3.63 5.49
CA TYR A 143 7.70 3.95 5.82
C TYR A 143 8.68 2.78 5.60
N PRO A 144 8.47 1.56 6.13
CA PRO A 144 9.35 0.44 5.82
C PRO A 144 9.34 0.07 4.33
N LEU A 145 8.21 0.23 3.62
CA LEU A 145 8.19 -0.03 2.18
C LEU A 145 9.09 0.97 1.44
N TYR A 146 9.01 2.25 1.79
CA TYR A 146 9.86 3.30 1.26
C TYR A 146 11.35 3.03 1.54
N LEU A 147 11.70 2.58 2.75
CA LEU A 147 13.08 2.31 3.13
C LEU A 147 13.77 1.24 2.29
N THR A 148 13.02 0.31 1.66
CA THR A 148 13.62 -0.69 0.78
C THR A 148 14.35 -0.05 -0.40
N TYR A 149 13.76 1.00 -0.96
CA TYR A 149 14.36 1.79 -2.03
C TYR A 149 13.87 3.25 -1.91
N PRO A 150 14.55 4.10 -1.12
CA PRO A 150 14.09 5.46 -0.83
C PRO A 150 14.05 6.34 -2.08
N SER A 151 12.88 6.41 -2.72
CA SER A 151 12.67 7.16 -3.95
C SER A 151 11.19 7.48 -4.13
N ILE A 152 10.89 8.51 -4.91
CA ILE A 152 9.52 8.80 -5.33
C ILE A 152 8.88 7.63 -6.08
N VAL A 153 9.68 6.91 -6.88
CA VAL A 153 9.20 5.74 -7.63
C VAL A 153 8.58 4.73 -6.68
N THR A 154 9.18 4.48 -5.52
CA THR A 154 8.65 3.56 -4.51
C THR A 154 7.33 4.07 -3.92
N LEU A 155 7.23 5.35 -3.57
CA LEU A 155 5.99 5.93 -3.01
C LEU A 155 4.82 5.82 -3.98
N VAL A 156 5.02 6.31 -5.20
CA VAL A 156 4.01 6.27 -6.26
C VAL A 156 3.65 4.81 -6.60
N THR A 157 4.64 3.91 -6.67
CA THR A 157 4.36 2.49 -6.92
C THR A 157 3.47 1.89 -5.84
N VAL A 158 3.74 2.22 -4.56
CA VAL A 158 2.90 1.77 -3.43
C VAL A 158 1.48 2.32 -3.55
N GLU A 159 1.34 3.62 -3.80
CA GLU A 159 0.02 4.25 -3.95
C GLU A 159 -0.77 3.65 -5.10
N VAL A 160 -0.18 3.58 -6.30
CA VAL A 160 -0.82 3.04 -7.49
C VAL A 160 -1.20 1.58 -7.27
N ALA A 161 -0.31 0.77 -6.67
CA ALA A 161 -0.60 -0.64 -6.39
C ALA A 161 -1.79 -0.80 -5.45
N VAL A 162 -1.87 0.01 -4.37
CA VAL A 162 -2.96 -0.04 -3.39
C VAL A 162 -4.26 0.52 -3.97
N ALA A 163 -4.20 1.67 -4.63
CA ALA A 163 -5.36 2.34 -5.23
C ALA A 163 -6.03 1.50 -6.31
N THR A 164 -5.25 0.74 -7.07
CA THR A 164 -5.79 -0.12 -8.13
C THR A 164 -6.17 -1.52 -7.65
N LEU A 165 -5.70 -1.93 -6.46
CA LEU A 165 -5.92 -3.27 -5.90
C LEU A 165 -7.38 -3.75 -5.93
N PRO A 166 -8.41 -2.91 -5.66
CA PRO A 166 -9.80 -3.36 -5.64
C PRO A 166 -10.33 -3.87 -6.99
N ALA A 167 -9.70 -3.54 -8.12
CA ALA A 167 -10.09 -4.07 -9.41
C ALA A 167 -10.11 -5.61 -9.44
N ILE A 168 -9.16 -6.25 -8.75
CA ILE A 168 -9.04 -7.72 -8.67
C ILE A 168 -10.23 -8.37 -7.93
N PRO A 169 -10.55 -8.00 -6.66
CA PRO A 169 -11.73 -8.53 -5.98
C PRO A 169 -13.04 -8.09 -6.64
N LEU A 170 -13.12 -6.91 -7.27
CA LEU A 170 -14.32 -6.47 -7.97
C LEU A 170 -14.65 -7.33 -9.19
N TYR A 171 -13.65 -7.94 -9.84
CA TYR A 171 -13.92 -9.00 -10.83
C TYR A 171 -14.67 -10.17 -10.19
N LYS A 172 -14.20 -10.65 -9.03
CA LYS A 172 -14.85 -11.76 -8.31
C LYS A 172 -16.24 -11.37 -7.84
N PHE A 173 -16.44 -10.11 -7.46
CA PHE A 173 -17.75 -9.56 -7.11
C PHE A 173 -18.70 -9.57 -8.31
N GLY A 174 -18.29 -9.03 -9.46
CA GLY A 174 -19.11 -9.07 -10.67
C GLY A 174 -19.42 -10.50 -11.12
N LEU A 175 -18.47 -11.43 -10.99
CA LEU A 175 -18.73 -12.84 -11.28
C LEU A 175 -19.80 -13.43 -10.35
N ARG A 176 -19.78 -13.06 -9.06
CA ARG A 176 -20.78 -13.52 -8.07
C ARG A 176 -22.16 -12.91 -8.31
N LEU A 177 -22.22 -11.65 -8.76
CA LEU A 177 -23.48 -10.97 -9.03
C LEU A 177 -24.15 -11.44 -10.33
N PHE A 178 -23.37 -11.55 -11.40
CA PHE A 178 -23.92 -11.73 -12.75
C PHE A 178 -23.76 -13.15 -13.31
N GLY A 179 -22.92 -13.99 -12.68
CA GLY A 179 -22.63 -15.34 -13.18
C GLY A 179 -21.86 -15.38 -14.52
N ASP A 180 -21.51 -14.23 -15.10
CA ASP A 180 -20.84 -14.10 -16.40
C ASP A 180 -19.51 -13.35 -16.26
N ARG A 181 -18.46 -13.90 -16.87
CA ARG A 181 -17.09 -13.36 -16.84
C ARG A 181 -16.92 -12.04 -17.60
N ARG A 182 -17.77 -11.77 -18.59
CA ARG A 182 -17.79 -10.49 -19.32
C ARG A 182 -18.25 -9.36 -18.41
N TYR A 183 -19.36 -9.57 -17.70
CA TYR A 183 -19.87 -8.59 -16.73
C TYR A 183 -18.95 -8.48 -15.50
N ALA A 184 -18.27 -9.56 -15.12
CA ALA A 184 -17.20 -9.52 -14.12
C ALA A 184 -16.05 -8.60 -14.54
N LEU A 185 -15.56 -8.74 -15.78
CA LEU A 185 -14.54 -7.86 -16.34
C LEU A 185 -15.02 -6.41 -16.39
N LEU A 186 -16.24 -6.16 -16.88
CA LEU A 186 -16.82 -4.82 -16.93
C LEU A 186 -16.94 -4.19 -15.55
N THR A 187 -17.26 -4.97 -14.52
CA THR A 187 -17.33 -4.48 -13.12
C THR A 187 -15.95 -4.05 -12.63
N ALA A 188 -14.91 -4.85 -12.89
CA ALA A 188 -13.54 -4.50 -12.53
C ALA A 188 -13.04 -3.28 -13.31
N LEU A 189 -13.34 -3.20 -14.61
CA LEU A 189 -12.95 -2.09 -15.47
C LEU A 189 -13.70 -0.80 -15.11
N ALA A 190 -14.96 -0.87 -14.69
CA ALA A 190 -15.71 0.31 -14.25
C ALA A 190 -15.05 1.00 -13.06
N TYR A 191 -14.50 0.23 -12.12
CA TYR A 191 -13.69 0.78 -11.04
C TYR A 191 -12.35 1.33 -11.55
N PHE A 192 -11.66 0.53 -12.36
CA PHE A 192 -10.30 0.86 -12.81
C PHE A 192 -10.25 2.08 -13.73
N LEU A 193 -11.26 2.26 -14.58
CA LEU A 193 -11.42 3.39 -15.49
C LEU A 193 -12.18 4.56 -14.85
N PHE A 194 -12.56 4.44 -13.57
CA PHE A 194 -13.22 5.54 -12.89
C PHE A 194 -12.29 6.77 -12.92
N PRO A 195 -12.77 7.95 -13.37
CA PRO A 195 -11.92 9.13 -13.57
C PRO A 195 -11.09 9.50 -12.34
N TRP A 196 -11.59 9.22 -11.14
CA TRP A 196 -10.84 9.47 -9.91
C TRP A 196 -9.53 8.65 -9.85
N ILE A 197 -9.55 7.37 -10.23
CA ILE A 197 -8.37 6.50 -10.27
C ILE A 197 -7.37 6.98 -11.33
N THR A 198 -7.85 7.46 -12.48
CA THR A 198 -6.98 7.82 -13.60
C THR A 198 -6.45 9.25 -13.53
N THR A 199 -7.13 10.16 -12.82
CA THR A 199 -6.72 11.56 -12.68
C THR A 199 -5.91 11.81 -11.41
N TYR A 200 -6.31 11.26 -10.26
CA TYR A 200 -5.64 11.56 -8.98
C TYR A 200 -4.31 10.81 -8.83
N LEU A 201 -4.20 9.59 -9.37
CA LEU A 201 -2.97 8.80 -9.26
C LEU A 201 -1.80 9.29 -10.14
N VAL A 202 -2.03 10.33 -10.95
CA VAL A 202 -0.99 11.01 -11.72
C VAL A 202 -0.49 12.26 -10.97
N GLY A 203 -1.09 12.56 -9.81
CA GLY A 203 -0.77 13.69 -8.93
C GLY A 203 0.25 13.35 -7.83
N PRO A 204 0.25 14.11 -6.72
CA PRO A 204 1.14 13.88 -5.59
C PRO A 204 0.87 12.54 -4.92
N PHE A 205 1.89 11.97 -4.28
CA PHE A 205 1.67 10.90 -3.31
C PHE A 205 0.97 11.47 -2.08
N GLU A 206 -0.22 10.96 -1.78
CA GLU A 206 -1.01 11.37 -0.62
C GLU A 206 -1.62 10.15 0.07
N VAL A 207 -1.47 10.10 1.39
CA VAL A 207 -2.03 8.99 2.19
C VAL A 207 -3.56 8.96 2.15
N VAL A 208 -4.23 10.09 1.93
CA VAL A 208 -5.69 10.17 1.82
C VAL A 208 -6.23 9.38 0.63
N ILE A 209 -5.47 9.29 -0.47
CA ILE A 209 -5.82 8.51 -1.68
C ILE A 209 -5.99 7.02 -1.32
N LEU A 210 -5.27 6.53 -0.31
CA LEU A 210 -5.37 5.14 0.15
C LEU A 210 -6.69 4.82 0.88
N THR A 211 -7.47 5.83 1.26
CA THR A 211 -8.77 5.64 1.94
C THR A 211 -9.78 4.91 1.05
N ALA A 212 -9.97 5.41 -0.17
CA ALA A 212 -10.95 4.87 -1.12
C ALA A 212 -10.75 3.37 -1.46
N PRO A 213 -9.54 2.88 -1.79
CA PRO A 213 -9.35 1.47 -2.07
C PRO A 213 -9.58 0.59 -0.84
N PHE A 214 -9.15 1.01 0.35
CA PHE A 214 -9.43 0.25 1.57
C PHE A 214 -10.91 0.23 1.92
N PHE A 215 -11.65 1.32 1.65
CA PHE A 215 -13.10 1.34 1.79
C PHE A 215 -13.77 0.37 0.81
N ALA A 216 -13.37 0.37 -0.46
CA ALA A 216 -13.86 -0.57 -1.46
C ALA A 216 -13.60 -2.03 -1.05
N LEU A 217 -12.41 -2.33 -0.51
CA LEU A 217 -12.08 -3.65 0.02
C LEU A 217 -12.91 -4.00 1.26
N ALA A 218 -13.20 -3.05 2.14
CA ALA A 218 -14.06 -3.28 3.30
C ALA A 218 -15.46 -3.67 2.83
N LEU A 219 -16.09 -2.91 1.94
CA LEU A 219 -17.41 -3.21 1.39
C LEU A 219 -17.45 -4.56 0.67
N TYR A 220 -16.43 -4.85 -0.16
CA TYR A 220 -16.29 -6.14 -0.83
C TYR A 220 -16.24 -7.30 0.19
N ASN A 221 -15.40 -7.19 1.21
CA ASN A 221 -15.21 -8.25 2.21
C ASN A 221 -16.44 -8.42 3.09
N LEU A 222 -17.14 -7.33 3.42
CA LEU A 222 -18.43 -7.36 4.12
C LEU A 222 -19.44 -8.16 3.32
N TYR A 223 -19.62 -7.83 2.04
CA TYR A 223 -20.55 -8.52 1.15
C TYR A 223 -20.20 -10.00 0.97
N MET A 224 -18.90 -10.31 0.86
CA MET A 224 -18.43 -11.69 0.69
C MET A 224 -18.49 -12.52 1.98
N GLY A 225 -18.83 -11.92 3.13
CA GLY A 225 -18.85 -12.57 4.44
C GLY A 225 -17.46 -12.79 5.05
N ASN A 226 -16.41 -12.16 4.52
CA ASN A 226 -15.05 -12.26 5.01
C ASN A 226 -14.79 -11.28 6.16
N ARG A 227 -15.20 -11.65 7.37
CA ARG A 227 -15.09 -10.80 8.57
C ARG A 227 -13.67 -10.29 8.84
N LEU A 228 -12.65 -11.16 8.72
CA LEU A 228 -11.26 -10.75 8.94
C LEU A 228 -10.81 -9.72 7.90
N GLY A 229 -11.11 -9.97 6.62
CA GLY A 229 -10.78 -9.03 5.55
C GLY A 229 -11.51 -7.70 5.70
N TYR A 230 -12.76 -7.72 6.16
CA TYR A 230 -13.55 -6.52 6.43
C TYR A 230 -12.87 -5.66 7.50
N TRP A 231 -12.61 -6.24 8.68
CA TRP A 231 -11.99 -5.49 9.78
C TRP A 231 -10.59 -5.01 9.43
N LEU A 232 -9.77 -5.83 8.75
CA LEU A 232 -8.46 -5.40 8.30
C LEU A 232 -8.54 -4.22 7.33
N SER A 233 -9.42 -4.29 6.34
CA SER A 233 -9.57 -3.21 5.34
C SER A 233 -10.12 -1.94 6.00
N LEU A 234 -11.07 -2.07 6.92
CA LEU A 234 -11.61 -0.95 7.67
C LEU A 234 -10.55 -0.30 8.57
N THR A 235 -9.75 -1.09 9.29
CA THR A 235 -8.63 -0.56 10.09
C THR A 235 -7.64 0.18 9.21
N LEU A 236 -7.25 -0.38 8.06
CA LEU A 236 -6.35 0.29 7.12
C LEU A 236 -6.94 1.60 6.60
N MET A 237 -8.22 1.61 6.24
CA MET A 237 -8.94 2.84 5.87
C MET A 237 -8.94 3.88 7.00
N MET A 238 -9.18 3.48 8.25
CA MET A 238 -9.18 4.44 9.37
C MET A 238 -7.78 5.01 9.65
N THR A 239 -6.71 4.28 9.30
CA THR A 239 -5.33 4.75 9.47
C THR A 239 -4.87 5.74 8.40
N THR A 240 -5.66 5.96 7.33
CA THR A 240 -5.33 6.88 6.23
C THR A 240 -6.06 8.22 6.32
N ILE A 241 -7.11 8.32 7.15
CA ILE A 241 -7.96 9.51 7.20
C ILE A 241 -7.32 10.57 8.09
N GLU A 242 -7.01 11.72 7.49
CA GLU A 242 -6.42 12.88 8.18
C GLU A 242 -7.29 13.44 9.30
N PHE A 243 -8.61 13.22 9.21
CA PHE A 243 -9.64 13.60 10.20
C PHE A 243 -10.26 12.40 10.94
N ALA A 244 -9.59 11.24 11.01
CA ALA A 244 -10.11 10.11 11.76
C ALA A 244 -10.18 10.48 13.25
N PRO A 245 -11.33 10.35 13.93
CA PRO A 245 -11.48 10.67 15.35
C PRO A 245 -10.75 9.68 16.28
N MET A 246 -9.84 8.86 15.75
CA MET A 246 -9.06 7.93 16.56
C MET A 246 -8.00 8.63 17.41
N LEU A 247 -7.61 9.87 17.07
CA LEU A 247 -6.57 10.61 17.79
C LEU A 247 -6.90 12.08 18.12
N GLY A 248 -8.15 12.52 17.99
CA GLY A 248 -8.61 13.86 18.44
C GLY A 248 -8.98 14.78 17.28
#